data_AF-A0A5M8PBK5-F1
#
_entry.id   AF-A0A5M8PBK5-F1
#
_cell.length_a   1.000
_cell.length_b   1.000
_cell.length_c   1.000
_cell.angle_alpha   90.00
_cell.angle_beta   90.00
_cell.angle_gamma   90.00
#
_symmetry.space_group_name_H-M   'P 1'
#
loop_
_entity.id
_entity.type
_entity.pdbx_description
1 polymer ?
#
loop_
_entity_poly.entity_id
_entity_poly.type
_entity_poly.pdbx_seq_one_letter_code
_entity_poly.pdbx_strand_id
1 'polypeptide(L)'
;MWADEHKPDDWRRTLAGSDPTKGAQLRAQHVRKAEIEAQLAVADVGDIPLDWGYDCIADALESYNTVLDFEIPAAAKWIAIAGKRLHAGAVGGKESWALERQRDCGKECKLMNLERWSFWEERLKELFQQSEATQDAANSAIHEMKALDS
;
A
#
# COMPACT_ATOMS: atom_id res chain seq x y z
N MET A 1 -10.67 -16.77 -12.02
CA MET A 1 -12.00 -16.84 -11.38
C MET A 1 -11.76 -17.14 -9.90
N TRP A 2 -11.93 -16.12 -9.04
CA TRP A 2 -12.31 -16.19 -7.62
C TRP A 2 -11.20 -16.61 -6.63
N ALA A 3 -10.75 -15.76 -5.71
CA ALA A 3 -11.41 -15.31 -4.46
C ALA A 3 -11.36 -16.30 -3.28
N ASP A 4 -10.68 -17.44 -3.41
CA ASP A 4 -10.25 -18.32 -2.30
C ASP A 4 -8.73 -18.47 -2.47
N GLU A 5 -7.82 -18.03 -1.62
CA GLU A 5 -7.69 -18.18 -0.17
C GLU A 5 -7.00 -16.95 0.43
N HIS A 6 -7.46 -15.73 0.10
CA HIS A 6 -6.91 -14.53 0.72
C HIS A 6 -7.46 -14.39 2.14
N LYS A 7 -7.05 -15.29 3.03
CA LYS A 7 -7.05 -15.02 4.47
C LYS A 7 -5.99 -13.95 4.69
N PRO A 8 -6.36 -12.69 4.96
CA PRO A 8 -5.41 -11.59 5.06
C PRO A 8 -4.34 -11.82 6.14
N ASP A 9 -4.60 -12.76 7.06
CA ASP A 9 -3.72 -13.10 8.18
C ASP A 9 -2.86 -14.35 7.95
N ASP A 10 -3.10 -15.15 6.92
CA ASP A 10 -2.43 -16.46 6.76
C ASP A 10 -1.00 -16.33 6.24
N TRP A 11 -0.75 -15.31 5.41
CA TRP A 11 0.62 -14.97 5.00
C TRP A 11 1.41 -14.36 6.17
N ARG A 12 0.78 -13.52 7.02
CA ARG A 12 1.41 -13.00 8.25
C ARG A 12 1.83 -14.13 9.19
N ARG A 13 0.98 -15.15 9.35
CA ARG A 13 1.31 -16.38 10.10
C ARG A 13 2.41 -17.21 9.44
N THR A 14 2.38 -17.31 8.10
CA THR A 14 3.43 -18.00 7.33
C THR A 14 4.79 -17.33 7.51
N LEU A 15 4.83 -16.00 7.64
CA LEU A 15 6.05 -15.25 7.91
C LEU A 15 6.57 -15.42 9.32
N ALA A 16 5.69 -15.42 10.32
CA ALA A 16 6.06 -15.60 11.72
C ALA A 16 6.82 -16.93 11.99
N GLY A 17 6.67 -17.93 11.11
CA GLY A 17 7.37 -19.21 11.19
C GLY A 17 8.39 -19.50 10.08
N SER A 18 8.67 -18.55 9.18
CA SER A 18 9.58 -18.79 8.04
C SER A 18 11.04 -18.52 8.40
N ASP A 19 11.96 -19.28 7.81
CA ASP A 19 13.39 -18.97 7.88
C ASP A 19 13.71 -17.65 7.14
N PRO A 20 14.85 -16.99 7.45
CA PRO A 20 15.20 -15.69 6.86
C PRO A 20 15.29 -15.67 5.32
N THR A 21 15.69 -16.79 4.70
CA THR A 21 15.84 -16.90 3.24
C THR A 21 14.47 -17.00 2.57
N LYS A 22 13.58 -17.83 3.12
CA LYS A 22 12.20 -17.94 2.67
C LYS A 22 11.44 -16.64 2.88
N GLY A 23 11.65 -15.96 4.00
CA GLY A 23 11.12 -14.63 4.26
C GLY A 23 11.55 -13.61 3.19
N ALA A 24 12.83 -13.58 2.83
CA ALA A 24 13.33 -12.69 1.78
C ALA A 24 12.71 -12.96 0.39
N GLN A 25 12.53 -14.24 0.03
CA GLN A 25 11.87 -14.61 -1.23
C GLN A 25 10.40 -14.18 -1.24
N LEU A 26 9.67 -14.40 -0.14
CA LEU A 26 8.27 -13.98 -0.02
C LEU A 26 8.14 -12.46 -0.11
N ARG A 27 9.06 -11.69 0.51
CA ARG A 27 9.11 -10.22 0.35
C ARG A 27 9.23 -9.82 -1.10
N ALA A 28 10.23 -10.38 -1.79
CA ALA A 28 10.50 -10.04 -3.18
C ALA A 28 9.30 -10.38 -4.09
N GLN A 29 8.65 -11.52 -3.86
CA GLN A 29 7.44 -11.90 -4.59
C GLN A 29 6.28 -10.93 -4.31
N HIS A 30 6.07 -10.55 -3.06
CA HIS A 30 5.01 -9.63 -2.67
C HIS A 30 5.20 -8.24 -3.31
N VAL A 31 6.42 -7.70 -3.25
CA VAL A 31 6.77 -6.42 -3.89
C VAL A 31 6.62 -6.51 -5.41
N ARG A 32 7.09 -7.60 -6.03
CA ARG A 32 6.99 -7.79 -7.48
C ARG A 32 5.52 -7.90 -7.93
N LYS A 33 4.67 -8.56 -7.14
CA LYS A 33 3.24 -8.64 -7.40
C LYS A 33 2.61 -7.24 -7.36
N ALA A 34 2.85 -6.46 -6.32
CA ALA A 34 2.35 -5.09 -6.20
C ALA A 34 2.81 -4.19 -7.38
N GLU A 35 4.06 -4.34 -7.80
CA GLU A 35 4.58 -3.63 -8.98
C GLU A 35 3.80 -3.98 -10.27
N ILE A 36 3.57 -5.27 -10.52
CA ILE A 36 2.83 -5.73 -11.71
C ILE A 36 1.38 -5.26 -11.64
N GLU A 37 0.72 -5.40 -10.48
CA GLU A 37 -0.67 -4.96 -10.31
C GLU A 37 -0.81 -3.45 -10.51
N ALA A 38 0.12 -2.65 -9.98
CA ALA A 38 0.12 -1.20 -10.19
C ALA A 38 0.31 -0.85 -11.67
N GLN A 39 1.19 -1.54 -12.39
CA GLN A 39 1.38 -1.35 -13.84
C GLN A 39 0.11 -1.69 -14.62
N LEU A 40 -0.55 -2.81 -14.29
CA LEU A 40 -1.80 -3.23 -14.93
C LEU A 40 -2.95 -2.25 -14.63
N ALA A 41 -3.06 -1.77 -13.40
CA ALA A 41 -4.07 -0.77 -13.01
C ALA A 41 -3.87 0.58 -13.74
N VAL A 42 -2.62 0.98 -13.99
CA VAL A 42 -2.31 2.18 -14.78
C VAL A 42 -2.55 1.95 -16.27
N ALA A 43 -2.25 0.75 -16.77
CA ALA A 43 -2.51 0.37 -18.15
C ALA A 43 -3.99 0.10 -18.46
N ASP A 44 -4.84 0.03 -17.43
CA ASP A 44 -6.26 -0.36 -17.54
C ASP A 44 -6.44 -1.75 -18.15
N VAL A 45 -5.60 -2.70 -17.73
CA VAL A 45 -5.54 -4.07 -18.24
C VAL A 45 -5.94 -5.07 -17.18
N GLY A 46 -6.76 -6.06 -17.57
CA GLY A 46 -7.03 -7.25 -16.76
C GLY A 46 -7.96 -7.01 -15.56
N ASP A 47 -8.83 -6.00 -15.65
CA ASP A 47 -9.80 -5.64 -14.61
C ASP A 47 -9.18 -5.41 -13.23
N ILE A 48 -7.92 -4.96 -13.18
CA ILE A 48 -7.24 -4.59 -11.93
C ILE A 48 -7.67 -3.16 -11.54
N PRO A 49 -8.53 -2.98 -10.50
CA PRO A 49 -9.02 -1.67 -10.14
C PRO A 49 -7.98 -0.90 -9.31
N LEU A 50 -8.02 0.44 -9.39
CA LEU A 50 -7.21 1.31 -8.53
C LEU A 50 -7.51 1.11 -7.03
N ASP A 51 -8.71 0.60 -6.70
CA ASP A 51 -9.08 0.27 -5.33
C ASP A 51 -8.13 -0.73 -4.67
N TRP A 52 -7.49 -1.62 -5.44
CA TRP A 52 -6.48 -2.53 -4.88
C TRP A 52 -5.26 -1.77 -4.38
N GLY A 53 -4.87 -0.71 -5.07
CA GLY A 53 -3.82 0.19 -4.63
C GLY A 53 -4.19 0.93 -3.36
N TYR A 54 -5.43 1.43 -3.28
CA TYR A 54 -5.92 2.05 -2.04
C TYR A 54 -5.96 1.07 -0.87
N ASP A 55 -6.42 -0.17 -1.08
CA ASP A 55 -6.46 -1.19 -0.02
C ASP A 55 -5.05 -1.54 0.44
N CYS A 56 -4.11 -1.74 -0.49
CA CYS A 56 -2.72 -2.05 -0.18
C CYS A 56 -2.03 -0.93 0.61
N ILE A 57 -2.23 0.33 0.23
CA ILE A 57 -1.64 1.47 0.95
C ILE A 57 -2.31 1.65 2.31
N ALA A 58 -3.64 1.53 2.39
CA ALA A 58 -4.38 1.63 3.65
C ALA A 58 -4.02 0.48 4.61
N ASP A 59 -3.89 -0.76 4.13
CA ASP A 59 -3.43 -1.89 4.95
C ASP A 59 -2.03 -1.62 5.53
N ALA A 60 -1.13 -1.08 4.71
CA ALA A 60 0.24 -0.83 5.12
C ALA A 60 0.37 0.35 6.11
N LEU A 61 -0.40 1.42 5.89
CA LEU A 61 -0.22 2.69 6.61
C LEU A 61 -1.29 2.97 7.68
N GLU A 62 -2.45 2.33 7.61
CA GLU A 62 -3.57 2.52 8.55
C GLU A 62 -3.74 1.38 9.57
N SER A 63 -2.86 0.37 9.57
CA SER A 63 -2.86 -0.77 10.50
C SER A 63 -1.74 -0.65 11.55
N TYR A 64 -2.03 -1.03 12.80
CA TYR A 64 -0.97 -1.15 13.82
C TYR A 64 -0.19 -2.46 13.71
N ASN A 65 -0.75 -3.47 13.04
CA ASN A 65 -0.17 -4.80 12.90
C ASN A 65 0.57 -4.98 11.56
N THR A 66 0.98 -3.88 10.92
CA THR A 66 1.71 -3.91 9.66
C THR A 66 3.04 -4.65 9.80
N VAL A 67 3.27 -5.62 8.92
CA VAL A 67 4.57 -6.27 8.72
C VAL A 67 5.42 -5.36 7.84
N LEU A 68 6.14 -4.45 8.49
CA LEU A 68 6.80 -3.30 7.87
C LEU A 68 7.68 -3.67 6.66
N ASP A 69 8.50 -4.71 6.77
CA ASP A 69 9.43 -5.14 5.71
C ASP A 69 8.74 -5.80 4.50
N PHE A 70 7.43 -6.04 4.56
CA PHE A 70 6.62 -6.59 3.47
C PHE A 70 5.67 -5.56 2.87
N GLU A 71 4.85 -4.96 3.72
CA GLU A 71 3.71 -4.14 3.28
C GLU A 71 4.17 -2.73 2.84
N ILE A 72 5.17 -2.15 3.51
CA ILE A 72 5.67 -0.81 3.14
C ILE A 72 6.32 -0.80 1.76
N PRO A 73 7.20 -1.75 1.40
CA PRO A 73 7.74 -1.83 0.04
C PRO A 73 6.67 -2.05 -1.04
N ALA A 74 5.62 -2.83 -0.75
CA ALA A 74 4.52 -3.05 -1.68
C ALA A 74 3.68 -1.77 -1.89
N ALA A 75 3.31 -1.09 -0.80
CA ALA A 75 2.61 0.19 -0.86
C ALA A 75 3.44 1.25 -1.62
N ALA A 76 4.75 1.30 -1.39
CA ALA A 76 5.65 2.21 -2.12
C ALA A 76 5.62 1.97 -3.64
N LYS A 77 5.47 0.72 -4.12
CA LYS A 77 5.32 0.44 -5.56
C LYS A 77 4.01 0.97 -6.12
N TRP A 78 2.90 0.83 -5.39
CA TRP A 78 1.63 1.42 -5.77
C TRP A 78 1.70 2.94 -5.86
N ILE A 79 2.32 3.59 -4.87
CA ILE A 79 2.52 5.05 -4.86
C ILE A 79 3.40 5.47 -6.05
N ALA A 80 4.53 4.80 -6.30
CA ALA A 80 5.43 5.18 -7.38
C ALA A 80 4.83 5.01 -8.78
N ILE A 81 4.04 3.97 -9.00
CA ILE A 81 3.54 3.62 -10.34
C ILE A 81 2.15 4.23 -10.58
N ALA A 82 1.24 4.03 -9.63
CA ALA A 82 -0.15 4.46 -9.74
C ALA A 82 -0.45 5.77 -9.00
N GLY A 83 0.51 6.36 -8.28
CA GLY A 83 0.34 7.53 -7.42
C GLY A 83 -0.38 8.68 -8.10
N LYS A 84 -0.04 9.00 -9.35
CA LYS A 84 -0.74 10.06 -10.09
C LYS A 84 -2.25 9.81 -10.23
N ARG A 85 -2.67 8.56 -10.53
CA ARG A 85 -4.09 8.20 -10.65
C ARG A 85 -4.76 8.15 -9.27
N LEU A 86 -4.05 7.66 -8.26
CA LEU A 86 -4.52 7.60 -6.87
C LEU A 86 -4.72 9.01 -6.29
N HIS A 87 -3.77 9.91 -6.51
CA HIS A 87 -3.84 11.31 -6.10
C HIS A 87 -4.97 12.06 -6.84
N ALA A 88 -5.12 11.85 -8.15
CA ALA A 88 -6.26 12.42 -8.89
C ALA A 88 -7.61 11.91 -8.35
N GLY A 89 -7.67 10.65 -7.90
CA GLY A 89 -8.84 10.12 -7.21
C GLY A 89 -9.10 10.80 -5.86
N ALA A 90 -8.03 11.14 -5.11
CA ALA A 90 -8.12 11.89 -3.86
C ALA A 90 -8.63 13.33 -4.07
N VAL A 91 -8.11 14.03 -5.08
CA VAL A 91 -8.58 15.37 -5.47
C VAL A 91 -10.06 15.34 -5.89
N GLY A 92 -10.45 14.30 -6.63
CA GLY A 92 -11.82 14.12 -7.12
C GLY A 92 -12.80 13.54 -6.11
N GLY A 93 -12.37 13.18 -4.89
CA GLY A 93 -13.24 12.56 -3.90
C GLY A 93 -13.79 11.21 -4.34
N LYS A 94 -12.99 10.38 -5.02
CA LYS A 94 -13.49 9.08 -5.54
C LYS A 94 -13.81 8.13 -4.40
N GLU A 95 -14.96 7.47 -4.50
CA GLU A 95 -15.29 6.34 -3.64
C GLU A 95 -14.40 5.15 -3.97
N SER A 96 -14.01 4.41 -2.93
CA SER A 96 -13.27 3.16 -3.05
C SER A 96 -13.78 2.17 -2.02
N TRP A 97 -14.12 0.96 -2.47
CA TRP A 97 -14.56 -0.11 -1.56
C TRP A 97 -13.48 -0.47 -0.53
N ALA A 98 -12.20 -0.25 -0.87
CA ALA A 98 -11.07 -0.48 0.02
C ALA A 98 -11.13 0.37 1.31
N LEU A 99 -11.78 1.52 1.21
CA LEU A 99 -11.87 2.52 2.26
C LEU A 99 -13.17 2.42 3.06
N GLU A 100 -14.06 1.48 2.72
CA GLU A 100 -15.28 1.21 3.50
C GLU A 100 -14.98 0.53 4.84
N ARG A 101 -13.82 -0.10 4.97
CA ARG A 101 -13.40 -0.76 6.20
C ARG A 101 -12.86 0.27 7.19
N GLN A 102 -13.32 0.20 8.45
CA GLN A 102 -12.66 0.91 9.53
C GLN A 102 -11.26 0.33 9.74
N ARG A 103 -10.24 1.20 9.70
CA ARG A 103 -8.84 0.86 9.94
C ARG A 103 -8.41 1.40 11.31
N ASP A 104 -7.33 0.85 11.86
CA ASP A 104 -6.98 1.08 13.26
C ASP A 104 -6.57 2.54 13.54
N CYS A 105 -5.89 3.19 12.60
CA CYS A 105 -5.48 4.59 12.73
C CYS A 105 -6.05 5.54 11.65
N GLY A 106 -6.97 5.04 10.83
CA GLY A 106 -7.69 5.82 9.82
C GLY A 106 -9.08 6.27 10.28
N LYS A 107 -9.57 7.40 9.76
CA LYS A 107 -10.98 7.78 9.92
C LYS A 107 -11.86 6.87 9.06
N GLU A 108 -13.08 6.57 9.51
CA GLU A 108 -14.08 5.92 8.66
C GLU A 108 -14.44 6.87 7.51
N CYS A 109 -14.03 6.54 6.28
CA CYS A 109 -14.25 7.41 5.13
C CYS A 109 -14.22 6.60 3.83
N LYS A 110 -15.36 6.53 3.14
CA LYS A 110 -15.47 5.84 1.84
C LYS A 110 -14.79 6.56 0.69
N LEU A 111 -14.51 7.85 0.87
CA LEU A 111 -13.93 8.71 -0.15
C LEU A 111 -12.42 8.75 0.04
N MET A 112 -11.68 8.58 -1.05
CA MET A 112 -10.29 9.02 -1.07
C MET A 112 -10.26 10.54 -1.08
N ASN A 113 -9.50 11.14 -0.17
CA ASN A 113 -9.39 12.58 -0.03
C ASN A 113 -7.94 12.98 0.31
N LEU A 114 -7.64 14.27 0.16
CA LEU A 114 -6.31 14.79 0.43
C LEU A 114 -5.91 14.70 1.90
N GLU A 115 -6.86 14.70 2.84
CA GLU A 115 -6.55 14.52 4.28
C GLU A 115 -5.93 13.13 4.52
N ARG A 116 -6.52 12.07 3.94
CA ARG A 116 -5.99 10.71 4.03
C ARG A 116 -4.68 10.57 3.27
N TRP A 117 -4.55 11.21 2.11
CA TRP A 117 -3.28 11.25 1.36
C TRP A 117 -2.15 11.88 2.20
N SER A 118 -2.38 13.04 2.82
CA SER A 118 -1.40 13.66 3.72
C SER A 118 -1.13 12.81 4.96
N PHE A 119 -2.14 12.15 5.52
CA PHE A 119 -1.94 11.20 6.63
C PHE A 119 -0.97 10.07 6.24
N TRP A 120 -1.11 9.50 5.04
CA TRP A 120 -0.18 8.48 4.55
C TRP A 120 1.25 8.99 4.40
N GLU A 121 1.44 10.22 3.92
CA GLU A 121 2.77 10.82 3.83
C GLU A 121 3.41 10.98 5.22
N GLU A 122 2.66 11.48 6.20
CA GLU A 122 3.14 11.60 7.58
C GLU A 122 3.47 10.24 8.19
N ARG A 123 2.63 9.22 7.95
CA ARG A 123 2.92 7.87 8.42
C ARG A 123 4.20 7.31 7.82
N LEU A 124 4.45 7.54 6.53
CA LEU A 124 5.70 7.12 5.88
C LEU A 124 6.92 7.84 6.49
N LYS A 125 6.80 9.12 6.86
CA LYS A 125 7.87 9.87 7.54
C LYS A 125 8.17 9.28 8.92
N GLU A 126 7.15 8.91 9.69
CA GLU A 126 7.34 8.24 10.97
C GLU A 126 8.04 6.89 10.80
N LEU A 127 7.60 6.08 9.83
CA LEU A 127 8.17 4.76 9.57
C LEU A 127 9.61 4.84 9.04
N PHE A 128 9.93 5.85 8.23
CA PHE A 128 11.29 6.16 7.81
C PHE A 128 12.22 6.38 9.02
N GLN A 129 11.73 7.01 10.09
CA GLN A 129 12.52 7.25 11.30
C GLN A 129 12.63 6.01 12.21
N GLN A 130 11.71 5.05 12.09
CA GLN A 130 11.59 3.91 13.02
C GLN A 130 12.26 2.63 12.55
N SER A 131 12.44 2.41 11.24
CA SER A 131 12.91 1.13 10.70
C SER A 131 13.82 1.30 9.47
N GLU A 132 15.10 0.93 9.62
CA GLU A 132 16.08 0.91 8.51
C GLU A 132 15.63 0.01 7.35
N ALA A 133 14.94 -1.11 7.65
CA ALA A 133 14.47 -2.05 6.63
C ALA A 133 13.41 -1.45 5.68
N THR A 134 12.77 -0.36 6.07
CA THR A 134 11.74 0.32 5.28
C THR A 134 12.14 1.70 4.80
N GLN A 135 13.34 2.19 5.17
CA GLN A 135 13.77 3.56 4.86
C GLN A 135 13.76 3.87 3.38
N ASP A 136 14.36 3.01 2.55
CA ASP A 136 14.44 3.26 1.11
C ASP A 136 13.05 3.30 0.46
N ALA A 137 12.17 2.35 0.83
CA ALA A 137 10.81 2.28 0.32
C ALA A 137 9.98 3.48 0.77
N ALA A 138 10.05 3.84 2.05
CA ALA A 138 9.32 4.98 2.60
C ALA A 138 9.80 6.30 2.00
N ASN A 139 11.12 6.49 1.86
CA ASN A 139 11.69 7.70 1.27
C ASN A 139 11.32 7.83 -0.22
N SER A 140 11.37 6.73 -0.98
CA SER A 140 10.90 6.73 -2.36
C SER A 140 9.43 7.12 -2.44
N ALA A 141 8.57 6.55 -1.59
CA ALA A 141 7.15 6.87 -1.59
C ALA A 141 6.89 8.34 -1.24
N ILE A 142 7.54 8.88 -0.21
CA ILE A 142 7.44 10.30 0.20
C ILE A 142 7.88 11.23 -0.94
N HIS A 143 8.96 10.90 -1.64
CA HIS A 143 9.45 11.71 -2.77
C HIS A 143 8.39 11.80 -3.88
N GLU A 144 7.78 10.67 -4.24
CA GLU A 144 6.72 10.63 -5.25
C GLU A 144 5.46 11.38 -4.80
N MET A 145 5.05 11.23 -3.54
CA MET A 145 3.88 11.96 -3.02
C MET A 145 4.08 13.47 -3.10
N LYS A 146 5.24 13.97 -2.65
CA LYS A 146 5.57 15.40 -2.70
C LYS A 146 5.63 15.95 -4.14
N ALA A 147 6.10 15.14 -5.09
CA ALA A 147 6.11 15.53 -6.49
C ALA A 147 4.70 15.66 -7.09
N LEU A 148 3.70 14.98 -6.52
CA LEU A 148 2.30 15.05 -6.95
C LEU A 148 1.51 16.19 -6.28
N ASP A 149 1.96 16.62 -5.10
CA ASP A 149 1.38 17.74 -4.34
C ASP A 149 1.89 19.13 -4.82
N SER A 150 2.95 19.16 -5.63
CA SER A 150 3.61 20.37 -6.16
C SER A 150 2.99 20.88 -7.46
#